data_AF-A0A7Y3EA79-F1
#
_entry.id   AF-A0A7Y3EA79-F1
#
_cell.length_a   1.000
_cell.length_b   1.000
_cell.length_c   1.000
_cell.angle_alpha   90.00
_cell.angle_beta   90.00
_cell.angle_gamma   90.00
#
_symmetry.space_group_name_H-M   'P 1'
#
loop_
_entity.id
_entity.type
_entity.pdbx_description
1 polymer ?
#
loop_
_entity_poly.entity_id
_entity_poly.type
_entity_poly.pdbx_seq_one_letter_code
_entity_poly.pdbx_strand_id
1 'polypeptide(L)'
;MSLQTRITADLKTAMKNRDRARTDAVRVLIGEFQRQPDKELSDQQVAGIIKKLIKSEKELLAVSGQEDSGFIAVLEGYLPQQASEEEIREWISAHINFSEFNNKMQAMKPIMAHFGGNADGSAVKKILQSFDD
;
A
#
# COMPACT_ATOMS: atom_id res chain seq x y z
N MET A 1 15.13 12.61 -6.52
CA MET A 1 14.60 11.76 -7.60
C MET A 1 13.20 11.33 -7.19
N SER A 2 12.19 11.46 -8.05
CA SER A 2 10.82 11.01 -7.73
C SER A 2 10.76 9.48 -7.60
N LEU A 3 9.71 8.97 -6.98
CA LEU A 3 9.49 7.54 -6.83
C LEU A 3 9.39 6.84 -8.19
N GLN A 4 8.70 7.45 -9.16
CA GLN A 4 8.62 6.93 -10.53
C GLN A 4 10.00 6.79 -11.18
N THR A 5 10.84 7.82 -11.09
CA THR A 5 12.19 7.78 -11.66
C THR A 5 13.07 6.76 -10.95
N ARG A 6 12.93 6.63 -9.62
CA ARG A 6 13.63 5.60 -8.83
C ARG A 6 13.29 4.20 -9.31
N ILE A 7 12.01 3.87 -9.42
CA ILE A 7 11.54 2.56 -9.89
C ILE A 7 12.05 2.27 -11.31
N THR A 8 12.01 3.27 -12.19
CA THR A 8 12.51 3.13 -13.56
C THR A 8 14.02 2.86 -13.60
N ALA A 9 14.80 3.53 -12.76
CA ALA A 9 16.24 3.31 -12.66
C ALA A 9 16.58 1.92 -12.09
N ASP A 10 15.81 1.45 -11.10
CA ASP A 10 16.00 0.16 -10.45
C ASP A 10 15.85 -1.03 -11.40
N LEU A 11 15.12 -0.89 -12.52
CA LEU A 11 15.05 -1.93 -13.54
C LEU A 11 16.46 -2.31 -14.05
N LYS A 12 17.29 -1.30 -14.34
CA LYS A 12 18.66 -1.54 -14.84
C LYS A 12 19.50 -2.24 -13.79
N THR A 13 19.37 -1.82 -12.53
CA THR A 13 20.06 -2.41 -11.39
C THR A 13 19.65 -3.87 -11.17
N ALA A 14 18.34 -4.16 -11.20
CA ALA A 14 17.80 -5.50 -11.05
C ALA A 14 18.26 -6.44 -12.17
N MET A 15 18.24 -5.97 -13.43
CA MET A 15 18.74 -6.72 -14.58
C MET A 15 20.23 -7.03 -14.47
N LYS A 16 21.06 -6.05 -14.07
CA LYS A 16 22.50 -6.24 -13.87
C LYS A 16 22.79 -7.27 -12.78
N ASN A 17 22.03 -7.21 -11.68
CA ASN A 17 22.18 -8.12 -10.55
C ASN A 17 21.51 -9.49 -10.78
N ARG A 18 20.86 -9.69 -11.93
CA ARG A 18 20.06 -10.89 -12.25
C ARG A 18 18.99 -11.20 -11.21
N ASP A 19 18.46 -10.15 -10.56
CA ASP A 19 17.33 -10.24 -9.63
C ASP A 19 16.04 -10.37 -10.44
N ARG A 20 15.63 -11.62 -10.69
CA ARG A 20 14.50 -11.94 -11.57
C ARG A 20 13.17 -11.45 -11.00
N ALA A 21 12.94 -11.70 -9.70
CA ALA A 21 11.73 -11.28 -9.01
C ALA A 21 11.55 -9.75 -9.06
N ARG A 22 12.61 -8.99 -8.75
CA ARG A 22 12.56 -7.53 -8.85
C ARG A 22 12.41 -7.05 -10.29
N THR A 23 13.11 -7.67 -11.25
CA THR A 23 13.00 -7.31 -12.66
C THR A 23 11.57 -7.42 -13.16
N ASP A 24 10.90 -8.54 -12.88
CA ASP A 24 9.54 -8.79 -13.33
C ASP A 24 8.54 -7.85 -12.63
N ALA A 25 8.68 -7.66 -11.32
CA ALA A 25 7.84 -6.72 -10.56
C ALA A 25 7.96 -5.26 -11.05
N VAL A 26 9.19 -4.79 -11.28
CA VAL A 26 9.45 -3.42 -11.76
C VAL A 26 8.92 -3.22 -13.18
N ARG A 27 8.99 -4.23 -14.05
CA ARG A 27 8.39 -4.16 -15.40
C ARG A 27 6.88 -4.00 -15.35
N VAL A 28 6.20 -4.72 -14.45
CA VAL A 28 4.75 -4.56 -14.22
C VAL A 28 4.45 -3.12 -13.80
N LEU A 29 5.18 -2.57 -12.83
CA LEU A 29 5.00 -1.19 -12.38
C LEU A 29 5.18 -0.18 -13.51
N ILE A 30 6.25 -0.31 -14.31
CA ILE A 30 6.49 0.57 -15.46
C ILE A 30 5.36 0.46 -16.49
N GLY A 31 4.84 -0.74 -16.74
CA GLY A 31 3.68 -0.95 -17.60
C GLY A 31 2.43 -0.22 -17.08
N GLU A 32 2.16 -0.28 -15.77
CA GLU A 32 1.05 0.44 -15.14
C GLU A 32 1.22 1.96 -15.19
N PHE A 33 2.46 2.47 -15.09
CA PHE A 33 2.74 3.89 -15.27
C PHE A 33 2.46 4.34 -16.71
N GLN A 34 2.81 3.54 -17.70
CA GLN A 34 2.58 3.86 -19.12
C GLN A 34 1.09 3.92 -19.49
N ARG A 35 0.25 3.18 -18.77
CA ARG A 35 -1.21 3.15 -18.92
C ARG A 35 -1.90 4.36 -18.30
N GLN A 36 -1.21 5.15 -17.48
CA GLN A 36 -1.78 6.38 -16.92
C GLN A 36 -1.92 7.45 -18.02
N PRO A 37 -2.93 8.34 -17.89
CA PRO A 37 -3.08 9.46 -18.81
C PRO A 37 -1.86 10.40 -18.77
N ASP A 38 -1.32 10.62 -17.58
CA ASP A 38 -0.13 11.43 -17.34
C ASP A 38 1.14 10.57 -17.47
N LYS A 39 2.18 11.11 -18.11
CA LYS A 39 3.48 10.43 -18.24
C LYS A 39 4.38 10.65 -17.02
N GLU A 40 4.19 11.76 -16.33
CA GLU A 40 4.87 12.09 -15.08
C GLU A 40 3.86 11.99 -13.95
N LEU A 41 4.10 11.05 -13.05
CA LEU A 41 3.22 10.74 -11.94
C LEU A 41 3.80 11.33 -10.66
N SER A 42 2.94 11.94 -9.85
CA SER A 42 3.27 12.27 -8.48
C SER A 42 3.57 11.00 -7.67
N ASP A 43 4.39 11.14 -6.62
CA ASP A 43 4.71 10.01 -5.73
C ASP A 43 3.45 9.41 -5.09
N GLN A 44 2.41 10.21 -4.88
CA GLN A 44 1.12 9.75 -4.38
C GLN A 44 0.38 8.88 -5.41
N GLN A 45 0.37 9.25 -6.70
CA GLN A 45 -0.20 8.43 -7.76
C GLN A 45 0.57 7.11 -7.90
N VAL A 46 1.90 7.16 -7.86
CA VAL A 46 2.76 5.95 -7.91
C VAL A 46 2.47 5.02 -6.72
N ALA A 47 2.44 5.56 -5.50
CA ALA A 47 2.10 4.79 -4.30
C ALA A 47 0.70 4.17 -4.41
N GLY A 48 -0.28 4.89 -4.96
CA GLY A 48 -1.62 4.37 -5.22
C GLY A 48 -1.63 3.17 -6.16
N ILE A 49 -0.85 3.22 -7.25
CA ILE A 49 -0.69 2.10 -8.19
C ILE A 49 -0.06 0.89 -7.50
N ILE A 50 1.02 1.10 -6.74
CA ILE A 50 1.70 0.04 -5.99
C ILE A 50 0.72 -0.63 -5.01
N LYS A 51 -0.02 0.15 -4.22
CA LYS A 51 -1.02 -0.37 -3.27
C LYS A 51 -2.11 -1.18 -3.96
N LYS A 52 -2.59 -0.72 -5.12
CA LYS A 52 -3.59 -1.45 -5.91
C LYS A 52 -3.04 -2.81 -6.37
N LEU A 53 -1.81 -2.86 -6.87
CA LEU A 53 -1.17 -4.11 -7.30
C LEU A 53 -0.95 -5.08 -6.13
N ILE A 54 -0.48 -4.60 -4.98
CA ILE A 54 -0.34 -5.41 -3.77
C ILE A 54 -1.68 -6.02 -3.37
N LYS A 55 -2.75 -5.21 -3.38
CA LYS A 55 -4.10 -5.68 -3.05
C LYS A 55 -4.56 -6.78 -4.01
N SER A 56 -4.43 -6.56 -5.32
CA SER A 56 -4.80 -7.56 -6.33
C SER A 56 -4.03 -8.87 -6.18
N GLU A 57 -2.73 -8.79 -5.87
CA GLU A 57 -1.90 -9.97 -5.64
C GLU A 57 -2.33 -10.73 -4.38
N LYS A 58 -2.59 -10.03 -3.27
CA LYS A 58 -3.11 -10.64 -2.03
C LYS A 58 -4.46 -11.35 -2.26
N GLU A 59 -5.34 -10.76 -3.05
CA GLU A 59 -6.62 -11.38 -3.44
C GLU A 59 -6.40 -12.64 -4.29
N LEU A 60 -5.45 -12.62 -5.23
CA LEU A 60 -5.11 -13.79 -6.05
C LEU A 60 -4.51 -14.92 -5.21
N LEU A 61 -3.56 -14.61 -4.32
CA LEU A 61 -2.92 -15.58 -3.42
C LEU A 61 -3.92 -16.25 -2.48
N ALA A 62 -4.88 -15.47 -1.95
CA ALA A 62 -5.95 -16.01 -1.10
C ALA A 62 -6.84 -17.01 -1.84
N VAL A 63 -7.04 -16.83 -3.16
CA VAL A 63 -7.81 -17.76 -4.00
C VAL A 63 -6.98 -18.97 -4.42
N SER A 64 -5.69 -18.79 -4.70
CA SER A 64 -4.81 -19.87 -5.16
C SER A 64 -4.25 -20.74 -4.02
N GLY A 65 -4.34 -20.29 -2.77
CA GLY A 65 -3.76 -20.95 -1.60
C GLY A 65 -2.23 -20.85 -1.53
N GLN A 66 -1.62 -19.94 -2.29
CA GLN A 66 -0.19 -19.67 -2.25
C GLN A 66 0.15 -18.63 -1.19
N GLU A 67 1.27 -18.78 -0.50
CA GLU A 67 1.67 -17.88 0.58
C GLU A 67 2.41 -16.62 0.10
N ASP A 68 3.23 -16.74 -0.96
CA ASP A 68 4.04 -15.63 -1.46
C ASP A 68 4.46 -15.82 -2.92
N SER A 69 4.50 -14.74 -3.69
CA SER A 69 5.02 -14.68 -5.06
C SER A 69 6.34 -13.89 -5.17
N GLY A 70 6.84 -13.32 -4.08
CA GLY A 70 7.98 -12.39 -4.03
C GLY A 70 7.66 -11.01 -4.62
N PHE A 71 6.57 -10.87 -5.38
CA PHE A 71 6.11 -9.63 -5.99
C PHE A 71 5.72 -8.61 -4.92
N ILE A 72 4.93 -9.02 -3.92
CA ILE A 72 4.48 -8.14 -2.83
C ILE A 72 5.66 -7.52 -2.10
N ALA A 73 6.64 -8.34 -1.70
CA ALA A 73 7.83 -7.87 -0.98
C ALA A 73 8.64 -6.83 -1.77
N VAL A 74 8.77 -7.01 -3.10
CA VAL A 74 9.43 -6.02 -3.96
C VAL A 74 8.64 -4.71 -3.98
N LEU A 75 7.31 -4.77 -4.13
CA LEU A 75 6.44 -3.60 -4.19
C LEU A 75 6.41 -2.83 -2.85
N GLU A 76 6.34 -3.54 -1.73
CA GLU A 76 6.37 -2.95 -0.39
C GLU A 76 7.68 -2.20 -0.13
N GLY A 77 8.81 -2.65 -0.70
CA GLY A 77 10.09 -1.95 -0.63
C GLY A 77 10.13 -0.56 -1.30
N TYR A 78 9.10 -0.20 -2.07
CA TYR A 78 8.92 1.13 -2.67
C TYR A 78 7.97 2.03 -1.88
N LEU A 79 7.23 1.48 -0.91
CA LEU A 79 6.34 2.25 -0.07
C LEU A 79 7.04 2.65 1.24
N PRO A 80 6.61 3.74 1.89
CA PRO A 80 6.92 3.94 3.29
C PRO A 80 6.41 2.75 4.10
N GLN A 81 7.10 2.45 5.21
CA GLN A 81 6.65 1.45 6.17
C GLN A 81 5.17 1.68 6.51
N GLN A 82 4.34 0.69 6.19
CA GLN A 82 2.93 0.76 6.52
C GLN A 82 2.76 0.45 8.01
N ALA A 83 1.81 1.13 8.64
CA ALA A 83 1.38 0.79 9.99
C ALA A 83 0.71 -0.60 9.96
N SER A 84 1.11 -1.44 10.90
CA SER A 84 0.47 -2.73 11.19
C SER A 84 -0.96 -2.54 11.68
N GLU A 85 -1.75 -3.61 11.62
CA GLU A 85 -3.10 -3.60 12.16
C GLU A 85 -3.09 -3.30 13.67
N GLU A 86 -2.12 -3.87 14.39
CA GLU A 86 -1.90 -3.66 15.82
C GLU A 86 -1.58 -2.19 16.13
N GLU A 87 -0.63 -1.57 15.42
CA GLU A 87 -0.29 -0.15 15.59
C GLU A 87 -1.50 0.76 15.34
N ILE A 88 -2.31 0.44 14.33
CA ILE A 88 -3.55 1.18 14.03
C ILE A 88 -4.56 1.00 15.16
N ARG A 89 -4.76 -0.22 15.67
CA ARG A 89 -5.69 -0.52 16.78
C ARG A 89 -5.28 0.17 18.08
N GLU A 90 -4.01 0.11 18.43
CA GLU A 90 -3.47 0.77 19.62
C GLU A 90 -3.66 2.28 19.54
N TRP A 91 -3.34 2.88 18.39
CA TRP A 91 -3.52 4.31 18.21
C TRP A 91 -4.99 4.72 18.31
N ILE A 92 -5.91 3.98 17.66
CA ILE A 92 -7.34 4.23 17.74
C ILE A 92 -7.81 4.17 19.19
N SER A 93 -7.43 3.12 19.93
CA SER A 93 -7.84 2.94 21.33
C SER A 93 -7.35 4.06 22.25
N ALA A 94 -6.18 4.63 21.96
CA ALA A 94 -5.59 5.70 22.76
C ALA A 94 -6.10 7.11 22.40
N HIS A 95 -6.58 7.34 21.17
CA HIS A 95 -6.84 8.70 20.65
C HIS A 95 -8.26 8.93 20.15
N ILE A 96 -9.05 7.89 19.93
CA ILE A 96 -10.41 8.01 19.41
C ILE A 96 -11.40 7.69 20.53
N ASN A 97 -12.16 8.70 20.92
CA ASN A 97 -13.35 8.50 21.73
C ASN A 97 -14.57 8.30 20.81
N PHE A 98 -15.03 7.05 20.67
CA PHE A 98 -16.15 6.73 19.78
C PHE A 98 -17.47 7.41 20.17
N SER A 99 -17.66 7.84 21.42
CA SER A 99 -18.88 8.54 21.84
C SER A 99 -19.05 9.92 21.20
N GLU A 100 -17.98 10.50 20.64
CA GLU A 100 -18.00 11.78 19.94
C GLU A 100 -18.54 11.67 18.50
N PHE A 101 -18.79 10.44 18.04
CA PHE A 101 -19.21 10.16 16.67
C PHE A 101 -20.58 9.47 16.65
N ASN A 102 -21.44 9.88 15.73
CA ASN A 102 -22.73 9.19 15.51
C ASN A 102 -22.55 7.80 14.87
N ASN A 103 -21.37 7.56 14.27
CA ASN A 103 -20.97 6.30 13.67
C ASN A 103 -19.44 6.20 13.72
N LYS A 104 -18.90 5.05 14.15
CA LYS A 104 -17.45 4.77 14.21
C LYS A 104 -16.71 5.08 12.90
N MET A 105 -17.37 4.93 11.75
CA MET A 105 -16.79 5.27 10.44
C MET A 105 -16.40 6.75 10.30
N GLN A 106 -16.96 7.65 11.11
CA GLN A 106 -16.59 9.07 11.12
C GLN A 106 -15.18 9.29 11.71
N ALA A 107 -14.67 8.35 12.51
CA ALA A 107 -13.30 8.37 13.02
C ALA A 107 -12.25 8.14 11.90
N MET A 108 -12.67 7.75 10.69
CA MET A 108 -11.76 7.59 9.55
C MET A 108 -10.94 8.85 9.27
N LYS A 109 -11.55 10.04 9.40
CA LYS A 109 -10.86 11.31 9.10
C LYS A 109 -9.66 11.57 10.03
N PRO A 110 -9.79 11.57 11.37
CA PRO A 110 -8.64 11.75 12.25
C PRO A 110 -7.60 10.62 12.13
N ILE A 111 -8.03 9.37 11.92
CA ILE A 111 -7.10 8.24 11.76
C ILE A 111 -6.25 8.41 10.49
N MET A 112 -6.88 8.71 9.36
CA MET A 112 -6.16 8.92 8.10
C MET A 112 -5.34 10.21 8.11
N ALA A 113 -5.71 11.22 8.92
CA ALA A 113 -4.88 12.40 9.12
C ALA A 113 -3.59 12.07 9.89
N HIS A 114 -3.64 11.14 10.84
CA HIS A 114 -2.47 10.68 11.60
C HIS A 114 -1.55 9.78 10.75
N PHE A 115 -2.10 8.70 10.19
CA PHE A 115 -1.30 7.71 9.46
C PHE A 115 -0.99 8.13 8.01
N GLY A 116 -1.78 9.03 7.42
CA GLY A 116 -1.58 9.50 6.06
C GLY A 116 -1.47 8.35 5.05
N GLY A 117 -0.41 8.38 4.24
CA GLY A 117 -0.09 7.34 3.26
C GLY A 117 0.44 6.03 3.86
N ASN A 118 0.63 5.93 5.17
CA ASN A 118 1.18 4.75 5.84
C ASN A 118 0.09 3.78 6.31
N ALA A 119 -1.18 4.14 6.19
CA ALA A 119 -2.29 3.21 6.40
C ALA A 119 -3.08 2.99 5.10
N ASP A 120 -3.64 1.80 4.95
CA ASP A 120 -4.64 1.52 3.93
C ASP A 120 -6.04 1.82 4.49
N GLY A 121 -6.79 2.69 3.81
CA GLY A 121 -8.13 3.08 4.26
C GLY A 121 -9.14 1.92 4.30
N SER A 122 -8.96 0.89 3.48
CA SER A 122 -9.80 -0.31 3.54
C SER A 122 -9.47 -1.16 4.77
N ALA A 123 -8.18 -1.28 5.12
CA ALA A 123 -7.74 -1.91 6.36
C ALA A 123 -8.26 -1.15 7.59
N VAL A 124 -8.08 0.17 7.64
CA VAL A 124 -8.63 1.02 8.71
C VAL A 124 -10.14 0.85 8.84
N LYS A 125 -10.86 0.78 7.72
CA LYS A 125 -12.30 0.53 7.72
C LYS A 125 -12.66 -0.82 8.36
N LYS A 126 -11.96 -1.89 7.99
CA LYS A 126 -12.18 -3.23 8.57
C LYS A 126 -11.90 -3.23 10.08
N ILE A 127 -10.82 -2.58 10.49
CA ILE A 127 -10.46 -2.41 11.90
C ILE A 127 -11.59 -1.70 12.64
N LEU A 128 -12.06 -0.55 12.15
CA LEU A 128 -13.17 0.21 12.75
C LEU A 128 -14.48 -0.59 12.85
N GLN A 129 -14.75 -1.48 11.90
CA GLN A 129 -15.92 -2.38 11.95
C GLN A 129 -15.80 -3.47 13.02
N SER A 130 -14.58 -3.79 13.45
CA SER A 130 -14.29 -4.80 14.48
C SER A 130 -14.05 -4.21 15.87
N PHE A 131 -14.09 -2.88 16.02
CA PHE A 131 -14.09 -2.27 17.34
C PHE A 131 -15.47 -2.49 17.96
N ASP A 132 -15.53 -3.26 19.04
CA ASP A 132 -16.74 -3.40 19.86
C ASP A 132 -17.06 -2.08 20.59
N ASP A 133 -18.29 -1.93 21.07
CA ASP A 133 -18.73 -0.80 21.92
C ASP A 133 -18.28 -0.96 23.37
#